data_AF-Q12YF5-F1
#
_entry.id   AF-Q12YF5-F1
#
_cell.length_a   1.000
_cell.length_b   1.000
_cell.length_c   1.000
_cell.angle_alpha   90.00
_cell.angle_beta   90.00
_cell.angle_gamma   90.00
#
_symmetry.space_group_name_H-M   'P 1'
#
loop_
_entity.id
_entity.type
_entity.pdbx_description
1 polymer ?
#
loop_
_entity_poly.entity_id
_entity_poly.type
_entity_poly.pdbx_seq_one_letter_code
_entity_poly.pdbx_strand_id
1 'polypeptide(L)'
;MNIPATTKYTYDLKKKTLHIEHQILAVDSEENEVGTCSKCRSPIVSLSYHAIDKEFIIVGKCTKCEKLTANIYDQDWNWVSEIPNSHFSRYVAKAGTSTPMKNEVEVDQKLSGLALLESIPEKQLHSVFSATEITAMFARAKGESCVRQYLYNARKKYQKFEDIFGFIIEV
;
A
#
# COMPACT_ATOMS: atom_id res chain seq x y z
N MET A 1 5.69 -14.00 -7.21
CA MET A 1 5.78 -13.95 -8.70
C MET A 1 6.65 -12.77 -9.13
N ASN A 2 7.36 -12.83 -10.25
CA ASN A 2 7.98 -11.64 -10.86
C ASN A 2 6.91 -10.93 -11.71
N ILE A 3 6.31 -9.88 -11.16
CA ILE A 3 5.21 -9.16 -11.80
C ILE A 3 5.79 -8.19 -12.84
N PRO A 4 5.49 -8.34 -14.14
CA PRO A 4 5.95 -7.40 -15.15
C PRO A 4 5.33 -6.01 -14.93
N ALA A 5 6.09 -4.95 -15.19
CA ALA A 5 5.70 -3.55 -14.95
C ALA A 5 4.42 -3.08 -15.70
N THR A 6 3.85 -3.92 -16.57
CA THR A 6 2.70 -3.62 -17.43
C THR A 6 1.39 -4.27 -16.99
N THR A 7 1.35 -5.04 -15.91
CA THR A 7 0.10 -5.67 -15.45
C THR A 7 -0.91 -4.61 -15.01
N LYS A 8 -2.05 -4.55 -15.71
CA LYS A 8 -3.16 -3.65 -15.38
C LYS A 8 -4.04 -4.32 -14.33
N TYR A 9 -4.30 -3.60 -13.25
CA TYR A 9 -5.19 -4.02 -12.18
C TYR A 9 -6.51 -3.27 -12.31
N THR A 10 -7.61 -4.02 -12.27
CA THR A 10 -8.96 -3.44 -12.25
C THR A 10 -9.76 -4.03 -11.12
N TYR A 11 -10.63 -3.22 -10.52
CA TYR A 11 -11.53 -3.69 -9.48
C TYR A 11 -12.94 -3.19 -9.71
N ASP A 12 -13.90 -4.11 -9.63
CA ASP A 12 -15.33 -3.84 -9.65
C ASP A 12 -15.81 -3.68 -8.20
N LEU A 13 -16.13 -2.44 -7.81
CA LEU A 13 -16.62 -2.12 -6.47
C LEU A 13 -17.97 -2.79 -6.15
N LYS A 14 -18.83 -3.00 -7.15
CA LYS A 14 -20.17 -3.59 -6.94
C LYS A 14 -20.07 -5.11 -6.76
N LYS A 15 -19.30 -5.76 -7.63
CA LYS A 15 -19.10 -7.21 -7.59
C LYS A 15 -18.00 -7.66 -6.63
N LYS A 16 -17.29 -6.70 -6.02
CA LYS A 16 -16.09 -6.93 -5.21
C LYS A 16 -15.12 -7.90 -5.88
N THR A 17 -14.84 -7.65 -7.14
CA THR A 17 -14.08 -8.56 -8.00
C THR A 17 -12.80 -7.88 -8.43
N LEU A 18 -11.67 -8.55 -8.22
CA LEU A 18 -10.35 -8.11 -8.64
C LEU A 18 -9.99 -8.77 -9.97
N HIS A 19 -9.45 -8.00 -10.90
CA HIS A 19 -9.03 -8.49 -12.21
C HIS A 19 -7.53 -8.27 -12.36
N ILE A 20 -6.79 -9.38 -12.46
CA ILE A 20 -5.34 -9.46 -12.66
C ILE A 20 -5.11 -10.55 -13.71
N GLU A 21 -5.00 -10.17 -14.97
CA GLU A 21 -5.03 -11.08 -16.14
C GLU A 21 -6.36 -11.86 -16.29
N HIS A 22 -6.85 -12.47 -15.21
CA HIS A 22 -8.11 -13.16 -15.05
C HIS A 22 -8.95 -12.54 -13.91
N GLN A 23 -10.21 -12.93 -13.84
CA GLN A 23 -11.14 -12.50 -12.80
C GLN A 23 -10.93 -13.31 -11.51
N ILE A 24 -10.77 -12.62 -10.39
CA ILE A 24 -10.60 -13.19 -9.05
C ILE A 24 -11.74 -12.70 -8.16
N LEU A 25 -12.52 -13.64 -7.65
CA LEU A 25 -13.65 -13.36 -6.75
C LEU A 25 -13.15 -13.06 -5.33
N ALA A 26 -13.93 -12.28 -4.60
CA ALA A 26 -13.69 -12.08 -3.18
C ALA A 26 -13.97 -13.39 -2.42
N VAL A 27 -13.04 -13.79 -1.56
CA VAL A 27 -13.24 -14.87 -0.59
C VAL A 27 -13.88 -14.36 0.69
N ASP A 28 -13.68 -13.07 0.99
CA ASP A 28 -14.25 -12.39 2.15
C ASP A 28 -14.44 -10.89 1.86
N SER A 29 -15.26 -10.23 2.66
CA SER A 29 -15.76 -8.86 2.55
C SER A 29 -15.80 -8.12 3.88
N GLU A 30 -15.23 -8.68 4.95
CA GLU A 30 -15.13 -7.99 6.24
C GLU A 30 -14.43 -6.63 6.13
N GLU A 31 -14.87 -5.68 6.93
CA GLU A 31 -14.29 -4.34 7.05
C GLU A 31 -13.33 -4.31 8.23
N ASN A 32 -12.03 -4.36 7.94
CA ASN A 32 -10.96 -4.28 8.91
C ASN A 32 -10.04 -3.12 8.55
N GLU A 33 -9.39 -2.51 9.54
CA GLU A 33 -8.30 -1.58 9.27
C GLU A 33 -7.09 -2.36 8.74
N VAL A 34 -6.77 -2.14 7.46
CA VAL A 34 -5.75 -2.93 6.75
C VAL A 34 -4.49 -2.14 6.42
N GLY A 35 -4.40 -0.88 6.81
CA GLY A 35 -3.16 -0.14 6.68
C GLY A 35 -3.36 1.36 6.72
N THR A 36 -2.37 2.06 6.21
CA THR A 36 -2.30 3.52 6.25
C THR A 36 -2.11 4.03 4.83
N CYS A 37 -2.91 5.02 4.44
CA CYS A 37 -2.86 5.58 3.10
C CYS A 37 -1.53 6.30 2.84
N SER A 38 -0.82 5.86 1.81
CA SER A 38 0.42 6.48 1.32
C SER A 38 0.27 7.94 0.88
N LYS A 39 -0.96 8.42 0.64
CA LYS A 39 -1.22 9.82 0.22
C LYS A 39 -1.56 10.74 1.40
N CYS A 40 -2.43 10.30 2.31
CA CYS A 40 -3.01 11.19 3.33
C CYS A 40 -2.87 10.68 4.76
N ARG A 41 -2.12 9.58 4.96
CA ARG A 41 -1.82 8.96 6.25
C ARG A 41 -3.04 8.52 7.08
N SER A 42 -4.24 8.54 6.51
CA SER A 42 -5.46 8.07 7.16
C SER A 42 -5.61 6.54 7.04
N PRO A 43 -6.40 5.90 7.92
CA PRO A 43 -6.66 4.47 7.84
C PRO A 43 -7.17 4.02 6.46
N ILE A 44 -6.78 2.82 6.06
CA ILE A 44 -7.35 2.08 4.93
C ILE A 44 -8.23 0.99 5.52
N VAL A 45 -9.47 0.90 5.07
CA VAL A 45 -10.41 -0.17 5.46
C VAL A 45 -10.52 -1.17 4.31
N SER A 46 -10.52 -2.47 4.60
CA SER A 46 -10.72 -3.51 3.59
C SER A 46 -12.11 -3.41 2.95
N LEU A 47 -12.16 -3.64 1.64
CA LEU A 47 -13.39 -3.83 0.88
C LEU A 47 -13.63 -5.31 0.58
N SER A 48 -12.55 -6.03 0.30
CA SER A 48 -12.56 -7.45 -0.04
C SER A 48 -11.19 -8.09 0.15
N TYR A 49 -11.22 -9.41 0.35
CA TYR A 49 -10.06 -10.29 0.40
C TYR A 49 -10.12 -11.23 -0.79
N HIS A 50 -8.97 -11.50 -1.38
CA HIS A 50 -8.81 -12.38 -2.53
C HIS A 50 -7.66 -13.35 -2.26
N ALA A 51 -7.78 -14.57 -2.74
CA ALA A 51 -6.71 -15.56 -2.70
C ALA A 51 -6.32 -15.92 -4.14
N ILE A 52 -5.02 -15.89 -4.42
CA ILE A 52 -4.44 -16.27 -5.71
C ILE A 52 -3.22 -17.13 -5.43
N ASP A 53 -3.28 -18.39 -5.84
CA ASP A 53 -2.24 -19.39 -5.58
C ASP A 53 -1.80 -19.43 -4.10
N LYS A 54 -0.67 -18.80 -3.78
CA LYS A 54 -0.04 -18.75 -2.45
C LYS A 54 0.00 -17.34 -1.86
N GLU A 55 -0.78 -16.41 -2.40
CA GLU A 55 -0.81 -15.02 -1.98
C GLU A 55 -2.24 -14.59 -1.64
N PHE A 56 -2.37 -13.71 -0.65
CA PHE A 56 -3.61 -13.03 -0.33
C PHE A 56 -3.52 -11.58 -0.80
N ILE A 57 -4.56 -11.12 -1.49
CA ILE A 57 -4.68 -9.73 -1.92
C ILE A 57 -5.86 -9.09 -1.21
N ILE A 58 -5.59 -8.01 -0.48
CA ILE A 58 -6.61 -7.22 0.19
C ILE A 58 -6.81 -5.93 -0.59
N VAL A 59 -8.00 -5.76 -1.17
CA VAL A 59 -8.40 -4.48 -1.75
C VAL A 59 -8.98 -3.62 -0.63
N GLY A 60 -8.42 -2.44 -0.44
CA GLY A 60 -8.82 -1.49 0.59
C GLY A 60 -9.10 -0.10 0.04
N LYS A 61 -9.83 0.69 0.83
CA LYS A 61 -10.15 2.09 0.55
C LYS A 61 -9.70 2.97 1.71
N CYS A 62 -8.98 4.05 1.39
CA CYS A 62 -8.68 5.07 2.37
C CYS A 62 -9.96 5.76 2.86
N THR A 63 -10.10 5.93 4.17
CA THR A 63 -11.27 6.58 4.80
C THR A 63 -11.38 8.08 4.50
N LYS A 64 -10.28 8.74 4.12
CA LYS A 64 -10.23 10.20 3.91
C LYS A 64 -10.16 10.61 2.44
N CYS A 65 -9.21 10.06 1.67
CA CYS A 65 -9.02 10.44 0.27
C CYS A 65 -9.63 9.47 -0.72
N GLU A 66 -10.32 8.43 -0.23
CA GLU A 66 -11.01 7.39 -1.01
C GLU A 66 -10.14 6.62 -2.03
N LYS A 67 -8.82 6.81 -1.97
CA LYS A 67 -7.84 6.10 -2.79
C LYS A 67 -7.98 4.60 -2.54
N LEU A 68 -8.04 3.84 -3.64
CA LEU A 68 -8.00 2.38 -3.58
C LEU A 68 -6.56 1.90 -3.55
N THR A 69 -6.34 0.82 -2.81
CA THR A 69 -5.05 0.15 -2.67
C THR A 69 -5.28 -1.35 -2.72
N ALA A 70 -4.38 -2.11 -3.32
CA ALA A 70 -4.35 -3.55 -3.15
C ALA A 70 -3.04 -3.95 -2.46
N ASN A 71 -3.16 -4.57 -1.29
CA ASN A 71 -2.02 -5.03 -0.50
C ASN A 71 -1.88 -6.54 -0.68
N ILE A 72 -0.68 -7.00 -1.01
CA ILE A 72 -0.35 -8.40 -1.26
C ILE A 72 0.37 -8.97 -0.04
N TYR A 73 -0.04 -10.16 0.38
CA TYR A 73 0.51 -10.91 1.50
C TYR A 73 0.85 -12.33 1.05
N ASP A 74 1.82 -12.95 1.70
CA ASP A 74 2.13 -14.38 1.53
C ASP A 74 1.17 -15.26 2.36
N GLN A 75 1.38 -16.59 2.32
CA GLN A 75 0.55 -17.57 3.05
C GLN A 75 0.61 -17.41 4.56
N ASP A 76 1.66 -16.79 5.08
CA ASP A 76 1.89 -16.56 6.50
C ASP A 76 1.42 -15.15 6.93
N TRP A 77 0.66 -14.46 6.06
CA TRP A 77 0.17 -13.09 6.26
C TRP A 77 1.27 -12.03 6.42
N ASN A 78 2.50 -12.31 5.99
CA ASN A 78 3.53 -11.30 5.90
C ASN A 78 3.26 -10.41 4.70
N TRP A 79 3.49 -9.11 4.86
CA TRP A 79 3.29 -8.16 3.78
C TRP A 79 4.38 -8.34 2.72
N VAL A 80 3.97 -8.41 1.46
CA VAL A 80 4.86 -8.60 0.30
C VAL A 80 4.97 -7.31 -0.51
N SER A 81 3.83 -6.74 -0.91
CA SER A 81 3.83 -5.53 -1.75
C SER A 81 2.51 -4.74 -1.68
N GLU A 82 2.52 -3.53 -2.22
CA GLU A 82 1.33 -2.70 -2.43
C GLU A 82 1.26 -2.36 -3.92
N ILE A 83 0.12 -2.63 -4.55
CA ILE A 83 -0.17 -2.18 -5.91
C ILE A 83 -0.59 -0.71 -5.83
N PRO A 84 0.20 0.22 -6.40
CA PRO A 84 -0.13 1.64 -6.36
C PRO A 84 -1.39 1.95 -7.15
N ASN A 85 -2.15 2.95 -6.72
CA ASN A 85 -3.39 3.39 -7.38
C ASN A 85 -3.22 3.78 -8.87
N SER A 86 -2.01 4.15 -9.32
CA SER A 86 -1.73 4.40 -10.75
C SER A 86 -1.99 3.17 -11.62
N HIS A 87 -1.85 1.98 -11.04
CA HIS A 87 -2.11 0.70 -11.71
C HIS A 87 -3.55 0.21 -11.55
N PHE A 88 -4.33 0.85 -10.68
CA PHE A 88 -5.66 0.43 -10.27
C PHE A 88 -6.71 1.30 -10.97
N SER A 89 -7.15 0.87 -12.15
CA SER A 89 -8.27 1.55 -12.81
C SER A 89 -9.59 1.07 -12.21
N ARG A 90 -10.42 2.01 -11.75
CA ARG A 90 -11.79 1.69 -11.30
C ARG A 90 -12.58 1.22 -12.51
N TYR A 91 -12.99 -0.05 -12.50
CA TYR A 91 -13.98 -0.52 -13.47
C TYR A 91 -15.35 -0.26 -12.87
N VAL A 92 -15.91 0.91 -13.16
CA VAL A 92 -17.34 1.15 -12.97
C VAL A 92 -17.99 0.69 -14.26
N ALA A 93 -18.80 -0.36 -14.21
CA ALA A 93 -19.59 -0.80 -15.37
C ALA A 93 -20.33 0.41 -15.95
N LYS A 94 -19.89 0.89 -17.12
CA LYS A 94 -20.44 2.09 -17.77
C LYS A 94 -21.89 1.83 -18.16
N ALA A 95 -22.80 2.63 -17.63
CA ALA A 95 -23.92 3.12 -18.42
C ALA A 95 -23.48 4.47 -19.01
N GLY A 96 -23.22 4.49 -20.33
CA GLY A 96 -23.29 5.70 -21.15
C GLY A 96 -22.18 6.75 -21.04
N THR A 97 -21.58 7.03 -22.20
CA THR A 97 -20.97 8.30 -22.64
C THR A 97 -19.52 8.64 -22.26
N SER A 98 -18.91 9.28 -23.25
CA SER A 98 -17.51 9.53 -23.58
C SER A 98 -16.84 10.65 -22.79
N THR A 99 -15.50 10.64 -22.72
CA THR A 99 -14.56 11.65 -23.33
C THR A 99 -13.12 11.36 -22.84
N PRO A 100 -12.06 11.54 -23.67
CA PRO A 100 -10.67 11.23 -23.34
C PRO A 100 -9.90 12.45 -22.77
N MET A 101 -8.64 12.21 -22.32
CA MET A 101 -7.56 13.14 -21.91
C MET A 101 -7.12 12.91 -20.45
N LYS A 102 -5.83 12.98 -20.07
CA LYS A 102 -4.60 13.41 -20.74
C LYS A 102 -3.43 12.69 -20.07
N ASN A 103 -2.38 12.41 -20.83
CA ASN A 103 -1.07 12.03 -20.32
C ASN A 103 -0.51 13.18 -19.49
N GLU A 104 -0.05 12.91 -18.27
CA GLU A 104 1.01 13.70 -17.64
C GLU A 104 2.02 12.73 -17.03
N VAL A 105 3.18 12.71 -17.68
CA VAL A 105 4.44 12.14 -17.22
C VAL A 105 5.03 13.20 -16.30
N GLU A 106 5.16 12.90 -15.01
CA GLU A 106 6.11 13.58 -14.13
C GLU A 106 6.85 12.49 -13.34
N VAL A 107 7.97 12.08 -13.92
CA VAL A 107 9.10 11.51 -13.19
C VAL A 107 9.73 12.69 -12.48
N ASP A 108 9.48 12.85 -11.19
CA ASP A 108 10.23 13.80 -10.38
C ASP A 108 10.83 13.09 -9.17
N GLN A 109 12.09 13.46 -8.92
CA GLN A 109 13.09 12.70 -8.17
C GLN A 109 12.71 12.54 -6.68
N LYS A 110 11.88 11.54 -6.37
CA LYS A 110 11.64 11.13 -4.98
C LYS A 110 12.86 10.34 -4.51
N LEU A 111 13.64 10.92 -3.59
CA LEU A 111 14.64 10.17 -2.82
C LEU A 111 13.97 8.86 -2.37
N SER A 112 14.55 7.70 -2.74
CA SER A 112 13.92 6.42 -2.39
C SER A 112 13.70 6.39 -0.88
N GLY A 113 12.57 5.88 -0.40
CA GLY A 113 12.28 5.84 1.04
C GLY A 113 13.41 5.19 1.85
N LEU A 114 14.22 4.36 1.20
CA LEU A 114 15.46 3.80 1.73
C LEU A 114 16.55 4.86 1.94
N ALA A 115 16.88 5.67 0.94
CA ALA A 115 17.89 6.72 1.06
C ALA A 115 17.51 7.79 2.11
N LEU A 116 16.20 8.04 2.27
CA LEU A 116 15.70 8.86 3.38
C LEU A 116 15.98 8.20 4.73
N LEU A 117 15.64 6.92 4.92
CA LEU A 117 15.90 6.22 6.18
C LEU A 117 17.39 6.13 6.51
N GLU A 118 18.24 5.90 5.50
CA GLU A 118 19.71 5.85 5.66
C GLU A 118 20.32 7.20 6.05
N SER A 119 19.67 8.31 5.70
CA SER A 119 20.12 9.65 6.09
C SER A 119 19.81 10.01 7.54
N ILE A 120 18.88 9.30 8.19
CA ILE A 120 18.48 9.56 9.57
C ILE A 120 19.48 8.88 10.52
N PRO A 121 20.10 9.62 11.47
CA PRO A 121 20.97 9.00 12.46
C PRO A 121 20.26 7.91 13.25
N GLU A 122 20.88 6.75 13.38
CA GLU A 122 20.29 5.57 14.03
C GLU A 122 19.73 5.89 15.44
N LYS A 123 20.45 6.70 16.22
CA LYS A 123 20.00 7.13 17.57
C LYS A 123 18.65 7.88 17.54
N GLN A 124 18.36 8.64 16.48
CA GLN A 124 17.08 9.32 16.34
C GLN A 124 15.97 8.31 16.07
N LEU A 125 16.19 7.33 15.19
CA LEU A 125 15.21 6.26 14.94
C LEU A 125 14.87 5.50 16.22
N HIS A 126 15.86 5.04 16.98
CA HIS A 126 15.64 4.29 18.23
C HIS A 126 14.99 5.13 19.35
N SER A 127 14.98 6.46 19.25
CA SER A 127 14.31 7.32 20.24
C SER A 127 12.77 7.25 20.15
N VAL A 128 12.23 6.82 19.01
CA VAL A 128 10.78 6.76 18.75
C VAL A 128 10.34 5.35 18.41
N PHE A 129 11.14 4.61 17.64
CA PHE A 129 10.84 3.28 17.13
C PHE A 129 11.63 2.21 17.88
N SER A 130 11.06 1.03 18.00
CA SER A 130 11.75 -0.19 18.45
C SER A 130 12.58 -0.81 17.33
N ALA A 131 13.54 -1.67 17.68
CA ALA A 131 14.39 -2.35 16.70
C ALA A 131 13.60 -3.16 15.66
N THR A 132 12.51 -3.83 16.06
CA THR A 132 11.64 -4.58 15.13
C THR A 132 10.86 -3.67 14.18
N GLU A 133 10.43 -2.49 14.66
CA GLU A 133 9.79 -1.48 13.82
C GLU A 133 10.77 -0.88 12.81
N ILE A 134 11.98 -0.53 13.25
CA ILE A 134 13.04 -0.02 12.37
C ILE A 134 13.38 -1.05 11.29
N THR A 135 13.57 -2.31 11.69
CA THR A 135 13.83 -3.42 10.75
C THR A 135 12.70 -3.53 9.71
N ALA A 136 11.45 -3.46 10.14
CA ALA A 136 10.30 -3.51 9.23
C ALA A 136 10.23 -2.30 8.29
N MET A 137 10.59 -1.10 8.76
CA MET A 137 10.67 0.11 7.92
C MET A 137 11.74 -0.03 6.84
N PHE A 138 12.94 -0.51 7.19
CA PHE A 138 14.01 -0.75 6.22
C PHE A 138 13.66 -1.86 5.23
N ALA A 139 13.09 -2.99 5.69
CA ALA A 139 12.64 -4.06 4.82
C ALA A 139 11.60 -3.54 3.81
N ARG A 140 10.61 -2.77 4.28
CA ARG A 140 9.61 -2.11 3.42
C ARG A 140 10.24 -1.18 2.39
N ALA A 141 11.24 -0.40 2.80
CA ALA A 141 11.96 0.53 1.93
C ALA A 141 12.78 -0.17 0.83
N LYS A 142 13.29 -1.36 1.13
CA LYS A 142 14.02 -2.24 0.19
C LYS A 142 13.11 -3.08 -0.71
N GLY A 143 11.79 -3.08 -0.45
CA GLY A 143 10.85 -3.98 -1.13
C GLY A 143 10.93 -5.43 -0.66
N GLU A 144 11.47 -5.66 0.54
CA GLU A 144 11.60 -6.97 1.17
C GLU A 144 10.36 -7.29 2.01
N SER A 145 10.12 -8.59 2.25
CA SER A 145 9.03 -9.06 3.13
C SER A 145 9.23 -8.58 4.57
N CYS A 146 8.16 -8.12 5.21
CA CYS A 146 8.21 -7.69 6.60
C CYS A 146 6.97 -8.10 7.41
N VAL A 147 7.14 -8.25 8.72
CA VAL A 147 6.04 -8.52 9.63
C VAL A 147 5.15 -7.28 9.74
N ARG A 148 3.92 -7.41 9.29
CA ARG A 148 2.95 -6.31 9.18
C ARG A 148 2.73 -5.57 10.49
N GLN A 149 2.64 -6.29 11.60
CA GLN A 149 2.37 -5.71 12.91
C GLN A 149 3.44 -4.68 13.30
N TYR A 150 4.71 -4.96 12.99
CA TYR A 150 5.81 -4.05 13.29
C TYR A 150 5.78 -2.81 12.38
N LEU A 151 5.55 -2.98 11.08
CA LEU A 151 5.42 -1.84 10.17
C LEU A 151 4.21 -0.95 10.54
N TYR A 152 3.09 -1.55 10.95
CA TYR A 152 1.89 -0.84 11.37
C TYR A 152 2.11 -0.04 12.66
N ASN A 153 2.76 -0.65 13.65
CA ASN A 153 3.12 0.05 14.89
C ASN A 153 4.10 1.21 14.63
N ALA A 154 5.05 1.04 13.71
CA ALA A 154 5.95 2.10 13.28
C ALA A 154 5.19 3.28 12.66
N ARG A 155 4.29 3.01 11.70
CA ARG A 155 3.50 4.05 11.00
C ARG A 155 2.67 4.92 11.92
N LYS A 156 2.13 4.37 13.01
CA LYS A 156 1.43 5.16 14.04
C LYS A 156 2.31 6.20 14.72
N LYS A 157 3.62 6.00 14.72
CA LYS A 157 4.60 6.88 15.37
C LYS A 157 5.27 7.86 14.41
N TYR A 158 4.98 7.79 13.09
CA TYR A 158 5.58 8.71 12.12
C TYR A 158 5.25 10.16 12.42
N GLN A 159 4.00 10.47 12.82
CA GLN A 159 3.64 11.83 13.22
C GLN A 159 4.47 12.30 14.42
N LYS A 160 4.60 11.46 15.44
CA LYS A 160 5.44 11.77 16.61
C LYS A 160 6.90 12.01 16.21
N PHE A 161 7.43 11.24 15.26
CA PHE A 161 8.79 11.43 14.75
C PHE A 161 8.94 12.77 14.01
N GLU A 162 7.98 13.11 13.15
CA GLU A 162 7.89 14.40 12.47
C GLU A 162 7.82 15.56 13.47
N ASP A 163 7.01 15.45 14.51
CA ASP A 163 6.84 16.49 15.53
C ASP A 163 8.14 16.74 16.33
N ILE A 164 8.96 15.69 16.55
CA ILE A 164 10.21 15.79 17.33
C ILE A 164 11.37 16.28 16.46
N PHE A 165 11.51 15.77 15.24
CA PHE A 165 12.71 15.97 14.43
C PHE A 165 12.48 16.76 13.14
N GLY A 166 11.23 17.06 12.78
CA GLY A 166 10.88 17.79 11.57
C GLY A 166 11.05 16.99 10.28
N PHE A 167 11.30 15.68 10.36
CA PHE A 167 11.47 14.80 9.20
C PHE A 167 10.21 13.96 8.95
N ILE A 168 9.75 13.97 7.70
CA ILE A 168 8.65 13.12 7.25
C ILE A 168 9.23 11.80 6.78
N ILE A 169 8.79 10.69 7.38
CA ILE A 169 9.12 9.34 6.94
C ILE A 169 7.99 8.81 6.03
N GLU A 170 8.33 8.41 4.80
CA GLU A 170 7.40 7.80 3.85
C GLU A 170 7.91 6.45 3.33
N VAL A 171 7.58 5.39 4.08
CA VAL A 171 7.89 3.96 3.78
C VAL A 171 6.69 3.05 4.06
#